data_AF-A0A967YZ19-F1
#
_entry.id   AF-A0A967YZ19-F1
#
_cell.length_a   1.000
_cell.length_b   1.000
_cell.length_c   1.000
_cell.angle_alpha   90.00
_cell.angle_beta   90.00
_cell.angle_gamma   90.00
#
_symmetry.space_group_name_H-M   'P 1'
#
loop_
_entity.id
_entity.type
_entity.pdbx_description
1 polymer ?
#
loop_
_entity_poly.entity_id
_entity_poly.type
_entity_poly.pdbx_seq_one_letter_code
_entity_poly.pdbx_strand_id
1 'polypeptide(L)'
;GNREVLASTGPFRIALGDTQEVVIALMGAIGQDHLLNVQELRHSDTQIQNLYNSLFMTELPEASITPDYTNREETQFTIRAQAEGVAMIFAKLDDASSENLDTIPLFDDGAHQDSLAADGIFGNIWTTSPMTKGLSLGLTTISPENDTLNWPGLLQQIPTFGPVDATDLLVSSDNINRDGKINPGENIRLTARVGNPSNQNIEHLKILISTNDPWVDVQDRSQSLDFLSAQDTLNAVYDAQNPQTFSAFQIAADASEDHLIEL
;
A
#
# COMPACT_ATOMS: atom_id res chain seq x y z
N GLY A 1 -11.81 20.89 9.94
CA GLY A 1 -10.57 20.31 10.51
C GLY A 1 -9.76 21.42 11.12
N ASN A 2 -9.46 21.33 12.42
CA ASN A 2 -8.47 22.19 13.04
C ASN A 2 -7.08 21.61 12.72
N ARG A 3 -6.16 22.42 12.20
CA ARG A 3 -4.78 22.03 11.88
C ARG A 3 -3.89 22.63 12.97
N GLU A 4 -3.60 21.86 13.99
CA GLU A 4 -2.63 22.27 15.00
C GLU A 4 -1.22 21.90 14.50
N VAL A 5 -0.52 22.92 13.99
CA VAL A 5 0.89 22.81 13.62
C VAL A 5 1.71 22.84 14.91
N LEU A 6 2.36 21.72 15.24
CA LEU A 6 3.32 21.66 16.33
C LEU A 6 4.72 21.97 15.78
N ALA A 7 5.15 23.23 15.88
CA ALA A 7 6.55 23.59 15.74
C ALA A 7 7.21 23.49 17.12
N SER A 8 7.88 22.36 17.40
CA SER A 8 8.72 22.21 18.59
C SER A 8 10.18 22.45 18.21
N THR A 9 10.66 23.69 18.37
CA THR A 9 12.09 23.96 18.49
C THR A 9 12.37 24.30 19.94
N GLY A 10 13.01 23.39 20.69
CA GLY A 10 13.35 23.59 22.10
C GLY A 10 14.26 24.82 22.33
N PRO A 11 14.60 25.16 23.59
CA PRO A 11 15.43 26.33 23.87
C PRO A 11 16.86 26.13 23.36
N PHE A 12 17.23 26.84 22.29
CA PHE A 12 18.60 26.89 21.79
C PHE A 12 19.26 28.24 22.14
N ARG A 13 20.57 28.22 22.40
CA ARG A 13 21.38 29.42 22.65
C ARG A 13 22.24 29.68 21.41
N ILE A 14 22.10 30.88 20.84
CA ILE A 14 22.89 31.36 19.70
C ILE A 14 23.84 32.44 20.22
N ALA A 15 25.14 32.31 19.93
CA ALA A 15 26.12 33.37 20.17
C ALA A 15 26.15 34.37 19.00
N LEU A 16 26.60 35.59 19.28
CA LEU A 16 26.73 36.61 18.23
C LEU A 16 27.77 36.16 17.20
N GLY A 17 27.33 35.86 15.98
CA GLY A 17 28.20 35.39 14.88
C GLY A 17 27.98 33.93 14.46
N ASP A 18 27.14 33.17 15.16
CA ASP A 18 26.77 31.82 14.74
C ASP A 18 25.88 31.84 13.49
N THR A 19 26.16 30.93 12.55
CA THR A 19 25.29 30.63 11.42
C THR A 19 24.31 29.51 11.79
N GLN A 20 23.04 29.66 11.45
CA GLN A 20 22.01 28.64 11.67
C GLN A 20 21.44 28.18 10.33
N GLU A 21 21.23 26.86 10.20
CA GLU A 21 20.45 26.25 9.15
C GLU A 21 19.10 25.80 9.71
N VAL A 22 18.02 26.14 9.01
CA VAL A 22 16.65 25.77 9.37
C VAL A 22 16.04 25.04 8.20
N VAL A 23 15.67 23.78 8.42
CA VAL A 23 14.96 22.95 7.45
C VAL A 23 13.50 22.86 7.87
N ILE A 24 12.59 23.20 6.96
CA ILE A 24 11.14 23.12 7.17
C ILE A 24 10.57 22.21 6.10
N ALA A 25 9.89 21.15 6.52
CA ALA A 25 9.09 20.30 5.65
C ALA A 25 7.60 20.52 5.95
N LEU A 26 6.80 20.75 4.91
CA LEU A 26 5.34 20.75 5.00
C LEU A 26 4.83 19.46 4.34
N MET A 27 4.15 18.63 5.13
CA MET A 27 3.60 17.37 4.67
C MET A 27 2.09 17.38 4.69
N GLY A 28 1.50 16.72 3.70
CA GLY A 28 0.08 16.42 3.65
C GLY A 28 -0.11 15.13 2.85
N ALA A 29 -1.03 14.28 3.31
CA ALA A 29 -1.44 13.11 2.56
C ALA A 29 -2.95 13.09 2.40
N ILE A 30 -3.40 12.41 1.34
CA ILE A 30 -4.81 12.17 1.03
C ILE A 30 -4.97 10.68 0.76
N GLY A 31 -5.47 9.96 1.75
CA GLY A 31 -5.91 8.57 1.68
C GLY A 31 -7.43 8.48 1.68
N GLN A 32 -7.95 7.30 1.32
CA GLN A 32 -9.40 7.06 1.21
C GLN A 32 -10.13 7.07 2.56
N ASP A 33 -9.41 6.85 3.66
CA ASP A 33 -9.91 6.95 5.02
C ASP A 33 -8.83 7.51 5.97
N HIS A 34 -9.17 7.73 7.25
CA HIS A 34 -8.23 8.30 8.22
C HIS A 34 -7.00 7.42 8.48
N LEU A 35 -7.13 6.10 8.44
CA LEU A 35 -6.02 5.19 8.70
C LEU A 35 -5.03 5.23 7.55
N LEU A 36 -5.54 5.15 6.32
CA LEU A 36 -4.75 5.29 5.09
C LEU A 36 -4.10 6.67 5.02
N ASN A 37 -4.79 7.75 5.44
CA ASN A 37 -4.18 9.08 5.54
C ASN A 37 -2.95 9.10 6.47
N VAL A 38 -3.07 8.52 7.67
CA VAL A 38 -1.95 8.47 8.64
C VAL A 38 -0.81 7.59 8.12
N GLN A 39 -1.14 6.52 7.42
CA GLN A 39 -0.18 5.66 6.77
C GLN A 39 0.61 6.39 5.67
N GLU A 40 -0.07 7.07 4.75
CA GLU A 40 0.58 7.83 3.67
C GLU A 40 1.45 8.97 4.25
N LEU A 41 0.99 9.61 5.32
CA LEU A 41 1.80 10.61 6.06
C LEU A 41 3.07 10.00 6.63
N ARG A 42 2.98 8.82 7.27
CA ARG A 42 4.15 8.12 7.83
C ARG A 42 5.13 7.72 6.73
N HIS A 43 4.62 7.25 5.58
CA HIS A 43 5.45 6.90 4.44
C HIS A 43 6.20 8.13 3.90
N SER A 44 5.49 9.24 3.69
CA SER A 44 6.08 10.50 3.22
C SER A 44 7.10 11.07 4.21
N ASP A 45 6.81 11.01 5.51
CA ASP A 45 7.74 11.42 6.58
C ASP A 45 9.03 10.61 6.55
N THR A 46 8.93 9.30 6.34
CA THR A 46 10.12 8.42 6.21
C THR A 46 11.00 8.85 5.04
N GLN A 47 10.41 9.15 3.87
CA GLN A 47 11.17 9.59 2.70
C GLN A 47 11.84 10.95 2.91
N ILE A 48 11.14 11.91 3.53
CA ILE A 48 11.71 13.23 3.87
C ILE A 48 12.85 13.09 4.87
N GLN A 49 12.68 12.24 5.89
CA GLN A 49 13.72 11.97 6.87
C GLN A 49 14.95 11.33 6.22
N ASN A 50 14.76 10.42 5.26
CA ASN A 50 15.85 9.81 4.50
C ASN A 50 16.62 10.86 3.68
N LEU A 51 15.93 11.76 3.00
CA LEU A 51 16.57 12.85 2.23
C LEU A 51 17.32 13.84 3.14
N TYR A 52 16.76 14.17 4.31
CA TYR A 52 17.44 15.00 5.29
C TYR A 52 18.71 14.32 5.84
N ASN A 53 18.63 13.02 6.15
CA ASN A 53 19.76 12.24 6.64
C ASN A 53 20.86 12.07 5.58
N SER A 54 20.51 12.08 4.29
CA SER A 54 21.47 12.12 3.18
C SER A 54 22.03 13.52 2.90
N LEU A 55 21.69 14.51 3.75
CA LEU A 55 22.10 15.91 3.60
C LEU A 55 21.71 16.51 2.23
N PHE A 56 20.65 15.99 1.61
CA PHE A 56 20.23 16.36 0.25
C PHE A 56 21.34 16.14 -0.81
N MET A 57 22.37 15.34 -0.50
CA MET A 57 23.52 15.13 -1.38
C MET A 57 23.27 14.10 -2.48
N THR A 58 22.19 13.32 -2.38
CA THR A 58 21.87 12.25 -3.33
C THR A 58 20.36 12.14 -3.49
N GLU A 59 19.91 11.91 -4.72
CA GLU A 59 18.52 11.62 -5.01
C GLU A 59 18.12 10.28 -4.36
N LEU A 60 16.87 10.21 -3.89
CA LEU A 60 16.33 8.97 -3.33
C LEU A 60 16.34 7.90 -4.45
N PRO A 61 16.90 6.71 -4.24
CA PRO A 61 16.84 5.66 -5.26
C PRO A 61 15.38 5.26 -5.50
N GLU A 62 15.01 5.09 -6.76
CA GLU A 62 13.68 4.58 -7.12
C GLU A 62 13.69 3.07 -6.95
N ALA A 63 12.87 2.55 -6.05
CA ALA A 63 12.79 1.12 -5.78
C ALA A 63 11.43 0.56 -6.19
N SER A 64 11.41 -0.68 -6.65
CA SER A 64 10.19 -1.45 -6.85
C SER A 64 10.36 -2.88 -6.36
N ILE A 65 9.25 -3.46 -5.89
CA ILE A 65 9.19 -4.85 -5.47
C ILE A 65 7.87 -5.43 -5.97
N THR A 66 7.97 -6.47 -6.78
CA THR A 66 6.81 -7.12 -7.40
C THR A 66 6.70 -8.54 -6.90
N PRO A 67 5.63 -8.88 -6.15
CA PRO A 67 5.39 -10.24 -5.72
C PRO A 67 4.83 -11.12 -6.84
N ASP A 68 5.21 -12.39 -6.83
CA ASP A 68 4.60 -13.49 -7.58
C ASP A 68 4.10 -14.55 -6.60
N TYR A 69 2.80 -14.80 -6.65
CA TYR A 69 2.09 -15.75 -5.78
C TYR A 69 1.66 -17.02 -6.51
N THR A 70 2.26 -17.32 -7.66
CA THR A 70 1.94 -18.53 -8.44
C THR A 70 2.17 -19.82 -7.63
N ASN A 71 3.17 -19.82 -6.75
CA ASN A 71 3.39 -20.90 -5.76
C ASN A 71 2.70 -20.53 -4.43
N ARG A 72 2.02 -21.51 -3.82
CA ARG A 72 1.34 -21.31 -2.52
C ARG A 72 2.25 -21.59 -1.31
N GLU A 73 3.36 -22.29 -1.52
CA GLU A 73 4.34 -22.60 -0.46
C GLU A 73 5.46 -21.56 -0.38
N GLU A 74 5.63 -20.76 -1.44
CA GLU A 74 6.68 -19.76 -1.58
C GLU A 74 6.12 -18.51 -2.27
N THR A 75 6.45 -17.33 -1.76
CA THR A 75 6.25 -16.07 -2.46
C THR A 75 7.59 -15.60 -3.02
N GLN A 76 7.61 -15.36 -4.33
CA GLN A 76 8.79 -14.80 -5.00
C GLN A 76 8.61 -13.30 -5.15
N PHE A 77 9.69 -12.54 -4.97
CA PHE A 77 9.72 -11.11 -5.14
C PHE A 77 10.80 -10.74 -6.14
N THR A 78 10.41 -10.06 -7.22
CA THR A 78 11.35 -9.36 -8.09
C THR A 78 11.59 -7.97 -7.52
N ILE A 79 12.83 -7.68 -7.14
CA ILE A 79 13.24 -6.42 -6.55
C ILE A 79 14.10 -5.67 -7.57
N ARG A 80 13.78 -4.39 -7.78
CA ARG A 80 14.59 -3.49 -8.61
C ARG A 80 14.87 -2.18 -7.89
N ALA A 81 16.03 -1.60 -8.17
CA ALA A 81 16.42 -0.28 -7.72
C ALA A 81 17.12 0.47 -8.84
N GLN A 82 16.69 1.70 -9.12
CA GLN A 82 17.39 2.61 -10.02
C GLN A 82 18.18 3.61 -9.18
N ALA A 83 19.48 3.68 -9.43
CA ALA A 83 20.37 4.61 -8.75
C ALA A 83 21.59 4.95 -9.62
N GLU A 84 22.02 6.20 -9.58
CA GLU A 84 23.23 6.67 -10.28
C GLU A 84 24.39 6.83 -9.30
N GLY A 85 25.62 6.68 -9.81
CA GLY A 85 26.84 6.92 -9.01
C GLY A 85 27.07 5.92 -7.88
N VAL A 86 26.43 4.75 -7.94
CA VAL A 86 26.58 3.67 -6.95
C VAL A 86 27.39 2.52 -7.55
N ALA A 87 28.21 1.88 -6.71
CA ALA A 87 28.96 0.68 -7.05
C ALA A 87 28.22 -0.60 -6.64
N MET A 88 27.50 -0.57 -5.51
CA MET A 88 26.74 -1.72 -5.01
C MET A 88 25.44 -1.25 -4.35
N ILE A 89 24.40 -2.09 -4.46
CA ILE A 89 23.15 -1.92 -3.74
C ILE A 89 22.83 -3.21 -3.00
N PHE A 90 22.42 -3.09 -1.74
CA PHE A 90 21.84 -4.17 -0.97
C PHE A 90 20.38 -3.85 -0.65
N ALA A 91 19.49 -4.79 -0.96
CA ALA A 91 18.10 -4.75 -0.54
C ALA A 91 17.97 -5.37 0.85
N LYS A 92 17.49 -4.58 1.80
CA LYS A 92 17.21 -5.00 3.18
C LYS A 92 15.70 -5.24 3.32
N LEU A 93 15.35 -6.46 3.68
CA LEU A 93 13.99 -6.94 3.76
C LEU A 93 13.63 -7.12 5.23
N ASP A 94 12.75 -6.28 5.75
CA ASP A 94 12.33 -6.31 7.15
C ASP A 94 10.83 -6.59 7.26
N ASP A 95 10.41 -7.32 8.28
CA ASP A 95 8.98 -7.50 8.56
C ASP A 95 8.34 -6.23 9.15
N ALA A 96 7.02 -6.24 9.33
CA ALA A 96 6.28 -5.13 9.93
C ALA A 96 6.71 -4.76 11.37
N SER A 97 7.48 -5.60 12.05
CA SER A 97 8.08 -5.36 13.37
C SER A 97 9.52 -4.84 13.28
N SER A 98 10.01 -4.53 12.06
CA SER A 98 11.40 -4.12 11.77
C SER A 98 12.44 -5.19 12.07
N GLU A 99 12.04 -6.46 12.16
CA GLU A 99 12.97 -7.58 12.22
C GLU A 99 13.53 -7.84 10.82
N ASN A 100 14.86 -7.97 10.71
CA ASN A 100 15.48 -8.27 9.42
C ASN A 100 15.23 -9.72 9.04
N LEU A 101 14.55 -9.91 7.92
CA LEU A 101 14.31 -11.22 7.30
C LEU A 101 15.48 -11.62 6.42
N ASP A 102 15.99 -10.68 5.61
CA ASP A 102 17.13 -10.91 4.73
C ASP A 102 17.82 -9.60 4.31
N THR A 103 19.04 -9.73 3.79
CA THR A 103 19.76 -8.67 3.09
C THR A 103 20.45 -9.27 1.86
N ILE A 104 19.99 -8.88 0.67
CA ILE A 104 20.46 -9.45 -0.60
C ILE A 104 21.18 -8.38 -1.45
N PRO A 105 22.22 -8.73 -2.21
CA PRO A 105 22.79 -7.84 -3.21
C PRO A 105 21.83 -7.68 -4.40
N LEU A 106 21.82 -6.50 -5.02
CA LEU A 106 21.22 -6.27 -6.33
C LEU A 106 22.32 -6.05 -7.37
N PHE A 107 22.10 -6.50 -8.60
CA PHE A 107 23.10 -6.50 -9.67
C PHE A 107 22.60 -5.70 -10.88
N ASP A 108 23.52 -4.99 -11.53
CA ASP A 108 23.34 -4.31 -12.83
C ASP A 108 24.26 -4.99 -13.87
N ASP A 109 23.98 -6.27 -14.11
CA ASP A 109 24.75 -7.19 -14.94
C ASP A 109 24.00 -7.67 -16.20
N GLY A 110 22.79 -7.17 -16.46
CA GLY A 110 21.93 -7.60 -17.56
C GLY A 110 21.33 -8.99 -17.33
N ALA A 111 21.38 -9.48 -16.08
CA ALA A 111 20.72 -10.67 -15.58
C ALA A 111 19.90 -10.31 -14.33
N HIS A 112 19.51 -11.27 -13.49
CA HIS A 112 18.84 -10.97 -12.20
C HIS A 112 17.58 -10.06 -12.26
N GLN A 113 16.90 -10.00 -13.41
CA GLN A 113 15.74 -9.14 -13.67
C GLN A 113 16.06 -7.64 -13.64
N ASP A 114 17.24 -7.22 -14.04
CA ASP A 114 17.72 -5.83 -13.93
C ASP A 114 17.62 -4.98 -15.21
N SER A 115 17.16 -5.53 -16.35
CA SER A 115 17.20 -4.88 -17.69
C SER A 115 18.49 -5.17 -18.45
N LEU A 116 19.31 -4.16 -18.75
CA LEU A 116 20.56 -4.27 -19.51
C LEU A 116 21.74 -4.05 -18.55
N ALA A 117 22.87 -4.67 -18.84
CA ALA A 117 24.06 -4.45 -18.03
C ALA A 117 24.54 -2.98 -18.09
N ALA A 118 24.91 -2.45 -16.93
CA ALA A 118 25.41 -1.10 -16.71
C ALA A 118 24.43 0.02 -17.15
N ASP A 119 23.11 -0.20 -17.01
CA ASP A 119 22.09 0.81 -17.31
C ASP A 119 21.62 1.59 -16.07
N GLY A 120 22.16 1.29 -14.89
CA GLY A 120 21.82 1.94 -13.63
C GLY A 120 20.57 1.37 -12.95
N ILE A 121 19.99 0.30 -13.50
CA ILE A 121 18.92 -0.48 -12.88
C ILE A 121 19.54 -1.74 -12.31
N PHE A 122 19.37 -1.94 -11.00
CA PHE A 122 19.87 -3.09 -10.28
C PHE A 122 18.70 -4.02 -9.93
N GLY A 123 18.86 -5.32 -10.13
CA GLY A 123 17.82 -6.32 -9.90
C GLY A 123 18.28 -7.52 -9.08
N ASN A 124 17.33 -8.15 -8.39
CA ASN A 124 17.46 -9.53 -7.91
C ASN A 124 16.08 -10.15 -7.63
N ILE A 125 16.07 -11.46 -7.43
CA ILE A 125 14.91 -12.22 -6.99
C ILE A 125 15.15 -12.70 -5.55
N TRP A 126 14.14 -12.53 -4.70
CA TRP A 126 14.09 -13.09 -3.36
C TRP A 126 12.90 -14.02 -3.21
N THR A 127 13.06 -15.16 -2.55
CA THR A 127 11.98 -16.12 -2.32
C THR A 127 11.88 -16.40 -0.83
N THR A 128 10.65 -16.42 -0.31
CA THR A 128 10.38 -16.70 1.11
C THR A 128 9.10 -17.53 1.25
N SER A 129 8.93 -18.16 2.41
CA SER A 129 7.63 -18.74 2.76
C SER A 129 6.59 -17.64 2.99
N PRO A 130 5.32 -17.84 2.60
CA PRO A 130 4.23 -16.91 2.89
C PRO A 130 4.14 -16.57 4.39
N MET A 131 3.93 -15.29 4.72
CA MET A 131 3.83 -14.80 6.10
C MET A 131 2.54 -14.01 6.29
N THR A 132 2.00 -13.91 7.52
CA THR A 132 0.83 -13.04 7.79
C THR A 132 1.21 -11.58 8.08
N LYS A 133 2.50 -11.25 8.04
CA LYS A 133 3.03 -9.90 8.26
C LYS A 133 3.37 -9.23 6.92
N GLY A 134 3.11 -7.93 6.84
CA GLY A 134 3.60 -7.11 5.73
C GLY A 134 5.13 -6.99 5.75
N LEU A 135 5.70 -6.81 4.56
CA LEU A 135 7.13 -6.61 4.34
C LEU A 135 7.42 -5.12 4.12
N SER A 136 8.62 -4.70 4.50
CA SER A 136 9.22 -3.43 4.10
C SER A 136 10.55 -3.67 3.37
N LEU A 137 10.82 -2.82 2.39
CA LEU A 137 12.07 -2.79 1.64
C LEU A 137 12.81 -1.51 1.99
N GLY A 138 14.05 -1.66 2.45
CA GLY A 138 15.05 -0.59 2.47
C GLY A 138 16.20 -0.91 1.52
N LEU A 139 16.99 0.09 1.20
CA LEU A 139 18.21 -0.07 0.40
C LEU A 139 19.43 0.45 1.16
N THR A 140 20.57 -0.19 0.95
CA THR A 140 21.87 0.34 1.30
C THR A 140 22.68 0.49 0.01
N THR A 141 23.07 1.72 -0.30
CA THR A 141 23.86 2.03 -1.50
C THR A 141 25.30 2.34 -1.10
N ILE A 142 26.26 1.80 -1.84
CA ILE A 142 27.68 2.02 -1.63
C ILE A 142 28.25 2.69 -2.88
N SER A 143 28.87 3.86 -2.74
CA SER A 143 29.52 4.57 -3.86
C SER A 143 30.85 3.90 -4.27
N PRO A 144 31.42 4.24 -5.44
CA PRO A 144 32.77 3.82 -5.83
C PRO A 144 33.87 4.20 -4.82
N GLU A 145 33.68 5.28 -4.07
CA GLU A 145 34.56 5.76 -3.00
C GLU A 145 34.34 5.03 -1.67
N ASN A 146 33.41 4.06 -1.64
CA ASN A 146 33.02 3.27 -0.47
C ASN A 146 32.25 4.06 0.60
N ASP A 147 31.59 5.16 0.20
CA ASP A 147 30.62 5.86 1.05
C ASP A 147 29.31 5.08 1.07
N THR A 148 28.74 4.91 2.26
CA THR A 148 27.49 4.15 2.45
C THR A 148 26.34 5.07 2.83
N LEU A 149 25.23 4.96 2.08
CA LEU A 149 23.96 5.59 2.40
C LEU A 149 22.91 4.52 2.67
N ASN A 150 22.07 4.76 3.67
CA ASN A 150 21.00 3.86 4.08
C ASN A 150 19.65 4.52 3.85
N TRP A 151 18.76 3.77 3.22
CA TRP A 151 17.42 4.19 2.82
C TRP A 151 16.40 3.22 3.44
N PRO A 152 16.16 3.30 4.76
CA PRO A 152 15.22 2.41 5.42
C PRO A 152 13.78 2.67 4.96
N GLY A 153 12.97 1.62 4.86
CA GLY A 153 11.53 1.71 4.68
C GLY A 153 11.08 2.46 3.42
N LEU A 154 11.86 2.37 2.33
CA LEU A 154 11.55 2.97 1.02
C LEU A 154 10.22 2.51 0.47
N LEU A 155 9.90 1.22 0.63
CA LEU A 155 8.59 0.65 0.36
C LEU A 155 8.12 -0.10 1.60
N GLN A 156 6.83 -0.05 1.89
CA GLN A 156 6.23 -0.65 3.08
C GLN A 156 4.91 -1.33 2.73
N GLN A 157 4.46 -2.21 3.62
CA GLN A 157 3.18 -2.92 3.50
C GLN A 157 3.06 -3.80 2.27
N ILE A 158 4.19 -4.35 1.84
CA ILE A 158 4.23 -5.27 0.72
C ILE A 158 3.59 -6.59 1.18
N PRO A 159 2.51 -7.08 0.54
CA PRO A 159 1.88 -8.32 0.94
C PRO A 159 2.80 -9.52 0.68
N THR A 160 2.94 -10.38 1.67
CA THR A 160 3.86 -11.54 1.64
C THR A 160 3.19 -12.84 1.27
N PHE A 161 1.92 -12.77 0.87
CA PHE A 161 1.11 -13.85 0.35
C PHE A 161 -0.07 -13.26 -0.41
N GLY A 162 -0.73 -14.05 -1.25
CA GLY A 162 -1.87 -13.59 -2.04
C GLY A 162 -2.05 -14.40 -3.33
N PRO A 163 -2.69 -13.81 -4.36
CA PRO A 163 -3.57 -12.64 -4.24
C PRO A 163 -4.81 -12.98 -3.40
N VAL A 164 -5.54 -11.97 -2.93
CA VAL A 164 -6.90 -12.14 -2.40
C VAL A 164 -7.86 -11.81 -3.54
N ASP A 165 -8.75 -12.73 -3.87
CA ASP A 165 -9.64 -12.59 -5.02
C ASP A 165 -10.98 -11.99 -4.61
N ALA A 166 -11.28 -10.76 -5.05
CA ALA A 166 -12.65 -10.26 -5.02
C ALA A 166 -13.39 -10.82 -6.24
N THR A 167 -14.24 -11.83 -6.02
CA THR A 167 -14.81 -12.63 -7.10
C THR A 167 -16.18 -12.16 -7.57
N ASP A 168 -16.95 -11.48 -6.72
CA ASP A 168 -18.29 -11.00 -7.07
C ASP A 168 -18.81 -9.92 -6.10
N LEU A 169 -19.77 -9.12 -6.55
CA LEU A 169 -20.57 -8.20 -5.74
C LEU A 169 -22.05 -8.60 -5.81
N LEU A 170 -22.66 -8.83 -4.65
CA LEU A 170 -24.02 -9.33 -4.55
C LEU A 170 -24.96 -8.26 -3.99
N VAL A 171 -26.06 -7.99 -4.69
CA VAL A 171 -27.14 -7.13 -4.19
C VAL A 171 -27.84 -7.83 -3.02
N SER A 172 -27.56 -7.35 -1.81
CA SER A 172 -28.11 -7.89 -0.56
C SER A 172 -29.37 -7.16 -0.11
N SER A 173 -29.51 -5.90 -0.52
CA SER A 173 -30.74 -5.13 -0.37
C SER A 173 -30.83 -4.11 -1.49
N ASP A 174 -32.00 -4.00 -2.08
CA ASP A 174 -32.48 -2.80 -2.75
C ASP A 174 -33.71 -2.31 -1.95
N ASN A 175 -33.93 -1.00 -1.87
CA ASN A 175 -34.88 -0.43 -0.91
C ASN A 175 -36.29 -0.21 -1.47
N ILE A 176 -36.50 -0.27 -2.79
CA ILE A 176 -37.79 0.08 -3.42
C ILE A 176 -38.58 -1.18 -3.80
N ASN A 177 -38.06 -2.04 -4.66
CA ASN A 177 -38.86 -3.10 -5.30
C ASN A 177 -38.47 -4.55 -4.93
N ARG A 178 -37.30 -4.75 -4.32
CA ARG A 178 -36.71 -6.02 -3.86
C ARG A 178 -36.55 -7.05 -4.95
N ASP A 179 -36.21 -6.61 -6.16
CA ASP A 179 -36.03 -7.48 -7.31
C ASP A 179 -34.58 -7.98 -7.48
N GLY A 180 -33.66 -7.53 -6.63
CA GLY A 180 -32.25 -7.92 -6.66
C GLY A 180 -31.47 -7.28 -7.81
N LYS A 181 -32.04 -6.26 -8.46
CA LYS A 181 -31.37 -5.45 -9.46
C LYS A 181 -31.07 -4.06 -8.92
N ILE A 182 -30.13 -3.39 -9.56
CA ILE A 182 -29.78 -2.02 -9.26
C ILE A 182 -30.61 -1.13 -10.18
N ASN A 183 -31.54 -0.35 -9.63
CA ASN A 183 -32.40 0.54 -10.41
C ASN A 183 -32.18 2.03 -10.03
N PRO A 184 -32.51 2.97 -10.94
CA PRO A 184 -32.48 4.40 -10.64
C PRO A 184 -33.29 4.77 -9.38
N GLY A 185 -32.71 5.62 -8.55
CA GLY A 185 -33.33 6.11 -7.31
C GLY A 185 -33.22 5.16 -6.11
N GLU A 186 -32.68 3.95 -6.29
CA GLU A 186 -32.54 3.00 -5.20
C GLU A 186 -31.32 3.27 -4.32
N ASN A 187 -31.47 2.94 -3.05
CA ASN A 187 -30.39 2.75 -2.11
C ASN A 187 -30.06 1.25 -2.08
N ILE A 188 -28.91 0.89 -2.61
CA ILE A 188 -28.46 -0.49 -2.70
C ILE A 188 -27.45 -0.80 -1.62
N ARG A 189 -27.49 -2.04 -1.12
CA ARG A 189 -26.51 -2.60 -0.21
C ARG A 189 -25.89 -3.82 -0.83
N LEU A 190 -24.57 -3.81 -0.91
CA LEU A 190 -23.78 -4.84 -1.57
C LEU A 190 -22.96 -5.61 -0.54
N THR A 191 -22.84 -6.92 -0.76
CA THR A 191 -21.86 -7.78 -0.07
C THR A 191 -20.86 -8.29 -1.09
N ALA A 192 -19.59 -8.36 -0.69
CA ALA A 192 -18.54 -8.91 -1.53
C ALA A 192 -18.39 -10.42 -1.30
N ARG A 193 -18.09 -11.14 -2.37
CA ARG A 193 -17.61 -12.52 -2.32
C ARG A 193 -16.10 -12.53 -2.48
N VAL A 194 -15.40 -13.01 -1.47
CA VAL A 194 -13.93 -13.00 -1.43
C VAL A 194 -13.38 -14.42 -1.35
N GLY A 195 -12.41 -14.71 -2.21
CA GLY A 195 -11.60 -15.94 -2.22
C GLY A 195 -10.22 -15.68 -1.63
N ASN A 196 -9.76 -16.61 -0.80
CA ASN A 196 -8.37 -16.68 -0.35
C ASN A 196 -7.71 -17.92 -0.96
N PRO A 197 -7.07 -17.81 -2.12
CA PRO A 197 -6.38 -18.93 -2.75
C PRO A 197 -5.08 -19.33 -2.04
N SER A 198 -4.63 -18.58 -1.02
CA SER A 198 -3.37 -18.81 -0.33
C SER A 198 -3.47 -19.89 0.75
N ASN A 199 -2.31 -20.29 1.29
CA ASN A 199 -2.20 -21.20 2.43
C ASN A 199 -2.25 -20.52 3.81
N GLN A 200 -2.42 -19.19 3.85
CA GLN A 200 -2.48 -18.43 5.10
C GLN A 200 -3.92 -18.03 5.42
N ASN A 201 -4.28 -18.05 6.70
CA ASN A 201 -5.54 -17.45 7.12
C ASN A 201 -5.40 -15.92 7.09
N ILE A 202 -6.48 -15.23 6.72
CA ILE A 202 -6.55 -13.78 6.73
C ILE A 202 -7.46 -13.36 7.87
N GLU A 203 -6.97 -12.44 8.70
CA GLU A 203 -7.72 -11.82 9.79
C GLU A 203 -7.93 -10.34 9.49
N HIS A 204 -9.08 -9.81 9.91
CA HIS A 204 -9.41 -8.39 9.81
C HIS A 204 -9.30 -7.81 8.38
N LEU A 205 -9.76 -8.58 7.40
CA LEU A 205 -9.78 -8.15 6.00
C LEU A 205 -10.75 -6.97 5.85
N LYS A 206 -10.26 -5.88 5.26
CA LYS A 206 -11.08 -4.74 4.87
C LYS A 206 -11.22 -4.71 3.35
N ILE A 207 -12.45 -4.66 2.88
CA ILE A 207 -12.80 -4.58 1.46
C ILE A 207 -13.26 -3.15 1.20
N LEU A 208 -12.72 -2.54 0.15
CA LEU A 208 -13.08 -1.19 -0.29
C LEU A 208 -13.63 -1.29 -1.72
N ILE A 209 -14.88 -0.86 -1.91
CA ILE A 209 -15.54 -0.82 -3.21
C ILE A 209 -15.52 0.61 -3.72
N SER A 210 -15.05 0.82 -4.95
CA SER A 210 -14.96 2.14 -5.56
C SER A 210 -15.58 2.15 -6.93
N THR A 211 -16.34 3.19 -7.21
CA THR A 211 -16.95 3.41 -8.52
C THR A 211 -16.47 4.74 -9.10
N ASN A 212 -16.40 4.80 -10.43
CA ASN A 212 -16.22 6.03 -11.19
C ASN A 212 -17.52 6.47 -11.88
N ASP A 213 -18.64 5.80 -11.60
CA ASP A 213 -19.93 6.08 -12.20
C ASP A 213 -20.52 7.38 -11.63
N PRO A 214 -20.78 8.41 -12.47
CA PRO A 214 -21.30 9.69 -11.99
C PRO A 214 -22.73 9.62 -11.45
N TRP A 215 -23.46 8.54 -11.71
CA TRP A 215 -24.83 8.33 -11.23
C TRP A 215 -24.88 7.58 -9.90
N VAL A 216 -23.73 7.24 -9.33
CA VAL A 216 -23.61 6.52 -8.07
C VAL A 216 -22.98 7.42 -7.01
N ASP A 217 -23.75 7.71 -5.97
CA ASP A 217 -23.25 8.35 -4.76
C ASP A 217 -22.85 7.29 -3.73
N VAL A 218 -21.60 7.36 -3.26
CA VAL A 218 -21.02 6.37 -2.34
C VAL A 218 -21.31 6.79 -0.91
N GLN A 219 -22.20 6.05 -0.24
CA GLN A 219 -22.55 6.32 1.15
C GLN A 219 -21.62 5.62 2.14
N ASP A 220 -21.37 4.32 1.91
CA ASP A 220 -20.35 3.54 2.61
C ASP A 220 -19.69 2.60 1.61
N ARG A 221 -18.36 2.62 1.57
CA ARG A 221 -17.57 1.82 0.63
C ARG A 221 -16.88 0.62 1.27
N SER A 222 -16.97 0.49 2.58
CA SER A 222 -16.15 -0.44 3.33
C SER A 222 -16.94 -1.63 3.84
N GLN A 223 -16.33 -2.81 3.78
CA GLN A 223 -16.80 -4.01 4.46
C GLN A 223 -15.63 -4.58 5.24
N SER A 224 -15.93 -5.14 6.40
CA SER A 224 -14.96 -5.81 7.25
C SER A 224 -15.32 -7.28 7.37
N LEU A 225 -14.33 -8.13 7.13
CA LEU A 225 -14.42 -9.55 7.34
C LEU A 225 -13.39 -9.97 8.39
N ASP A 226 -13.87 -10.50 9.51
CA ASP A 226 -13.01 -10.83 10.64
C ASP A 226 -12.04 -11.97 10.30
N PHE A 227 -12.48 -12.95 9.53
CA PHE A 227 -11.70 -14.15 9.24
C PHE A 227 -12.03 -14.74 7.87
N LEU A 228 -11.00 -15.11 7.12
CA LEU A 228 -11.08 -15.88 5.90
C LEU A 228 -10.04 -17.00 5.93
N SER A 229 -10.50 -18.24 5.97
CA SER A 229 -9.61 -19.42 6.04
C SER A 229 -8.73 -19.51 4.79
N ALA A 230 -7.57 -20.15 4.94
CA ALA A 230 -6.76 -20.57 3.80
C ALA A 230 -7.58 -21.42 2.82
N GLN A 231 -7.40 -21.18 1.52
CA GLN A 231 -8.04 -21.89 0.42
C GLN A 231 -9.59 -21.86 0.41
N ASP A 232 -10.19 -20.89 1.10
CA ASP A 232 -11.63 -20.77 1.25
C ASP A 232 -12.20 -19.63 0.40
N THR A 233 -13.52 -19.65 0.19
CA THR A 233 -14.26 -18.56 -0.44
C THR A 233 -15.49 -18.26 0.38
N LEU A 234 -15.62 -17.00 0.79
CA LEU A 234 -16.69 -16.57 1.66
C LEU A 234 -17.52 -15.47 0.99
N ASN A 235 -18.84 -15.60 1.12
CA ASN A 235 -19.75 -14.49 0.89
C ASN A 235 -19.86 -13.70 2.19
N ALA A 236 -19.59 -12.40 2.16
CA ALA A 236 -19.86 -11.55 3.32
C ALA A 236 -21.34 -11.67 3.73
N VAL A 237 -21.58 -11.83 5.03
CA VAL A 237 -22.92 -12.03 5.57
C VAL A 237 -23.55 -10.68 5.83
N TYR A 238 -24.61 -10.36 5.08
CA TYR A 238 -25.35 -9.12 5.26
C TYR A 238 -26.08 -9.07 6.61
N ASP A 239 -25.78 -8.03 7.41
CA ASP A 239 -26.53 -7.65 8.60
C ASP A 239 -26.93 -6.17 8.52
N ALA A 240 -28.23 -5.92 8.37
CA ALA A 240 -28.77 -4.56 8.24
C ALA A 240 -28.50 -3.65 9.46
N GLN A 241 -28.19 -4.21 10.63
CA GLN A 241 -27.87 -3.48 11.86
C GLN A 241 -26.37 -3.23 12.01
N ASN A 242 -25.53 -3.91 11.24
CA ASN A 242 -24.08 -3.78 11.28
C ASN A 242 -23.54 -3.23 9.96
N PRO A 243 -23.26 -1.92 9.87
CA PRO A 243 -22.80 -1.28 8.62
C PRO A 243 -21.43 -1.79 8.15
N GLN A 244 -20.67 -2.49 8.99
CA GLN A 244 -19.40 -3.10 8.57
C GLN A 244 -19.58 -4.33 7.68
N THR A 245 -20.81 -4.85 7.54
CA THR A 245 -21.07 -6.07 6.76
C THR A 245 -21.46 -5.82 5.31
N PHE A 246 -21.68 -4.56 4.91
CA PHE A 246 -22.10 -4.21 3.55
C PHE A 246 -21.59 -2.83 3.14
N SER A 247 -21.47 -2.62 1.83
CA SER A 247 -21.28 -1.28 1.27
C SER A 247 -22.62 -0.72 0.80
N ALA A 248 -22.81 0.58 0.94
CA ALA A 248 -24.05 1.28 0.62
C ALA A 248 -23.82 2.32 -0.47
N PHE A 249 -24.67 2.29 -1.49
CA PHE A 249 -24.62 3.20 -2.62
C PHE A 249 -26.01 3.75 -2.90
N GLN A 250 -26.08 5.02 -3.26
CA GLN A 250 -27.30 5.66 -3.72
C GLN A 250 -27.21 5.86 -5.23
N ILE A 251 -28.18 5.29 -5.95
CA ILE A 251 -28.32 5.49 -7.38
C ILE A 251 -29.16 6.75 -7.62
N ALA A 252 -28.69 7.60 -8.53
CA ALA A 252 -29.39 8.79 -8.93
C ALA A 252 -30.76 8.45 -9.52
N ALA A 253 -31.80 9.21 -9.16
CA ALA A 253 -33.17 8.97 -9.60
C ALA A 253 -33.41 9.31 -11.08
N ASP A 254 -32.54 10.12 -11.66
CA ASP A 254 -32.55 10.56 -13.06
C ASP A 254 -31.56 9.78 -13.94
N ALA A 255 -30.91 8.75 -13.40
CA ALA A 255 -30.19 7.77 -14.21
C ALA A 255 -31.16 7.07 -15.17
N SER A 256 -30.69 6.79 -16.40
CA SER A 256 -31.48 6.01 -17.36
C SER A 256 -31.68 4.58 -16.86
N GLU A 257 -32.86 4.00 -17.09
CA GLU A 257 -33.12 2.57 -16.79
C GLU A 257 -32.21 1.63 -17.59
N ASP A 258 -31.67 2.09 -18.72
CA ASP A 258 -30.72 1.34 -19.55
C ASP A 258 -29.24 1.61 -19.17
N HIS A 259 -28.96 2.48 -18.20
CA HIS A 259 -27.59 2.80 -17.79
C HIS A 259 -26.98 1.61 -17.05
N LEU A 260 -25.81 1.15 -17.51
CA LEU A 260 -25.09 0.08 -16.86
C LEU A 260 -24.27 0.67 -15.71
N ILE A 261 -24.68 0.36 -14.49
CA ILE A 261 -24.00 0.81 -13.27
C ILE A 261 -22.66 0.06 -13.13
N GLU A 262 -21.56 0.81 -13.06
CA GLU A 262 -20.21 0.29 -12.86
C GLU A 262 -19.79 0.45 -11.40
N LEU A 263 -19.39 -0.64 -10.73
CA LEU A 263 -19.05 -0.70 -9.30
C LEU A 263 -17.76 -1.49 -9.05
#